data_AF-A0A645DP64-F1
#
_entry.id   AF-A0A645DP64-F1
#
_cell.length_a   1.000
_cell.length_b   1.000
_cell.length_c   1.000
_cell.angle_alpha   90.00
_cell.angle_beta   90.00
_cell.angle_gamma   90.00
#
_symmetry.space_group_name_H-M   'P 1'
#
loop_
_entity.id
_entity.type
_entity.pdbx_description
1 polymer ?
#
loop_
_entity_poly.entity_id
_entity_poly.type
_entity_poly.pdbx_seq_one_letter_code
_entity_poly.pdbx_strand_id
1 'polypeptide(L)'
;MITLYTNDSDEVCNCPECTAVNAAEHSAAGTLIQTINDIAESLKKVRPDVTFRTLIWQSASNPPTQTKLADNVSIQLCAIGANMSKPYREDEAFMSYLNNWTALNCEKNVWDYNTNFTNYSTICPNISNIDDNIRLMYEHGITGYFMQGNAYGNSGEFGELRSYIVSKLLWDPYCDVEAIKKEFLRAYYGAGYKNIEAYIAYTEEHAVDRFDIICDPDKMIVLDNKQVAQCDTWWDGAEQAASNPQELERIQRSRIQLRYYKSMMSLGEFSWLNSPIDKWNAGEKLYDDMLSMGVDYISQGRTMRDRDVQLFILPTNKWKS
;
A
#
# COMPACT_ATOMS: atom_id res chain seq x y z
N MET A 1 -17.20 -15.67 -12.47
CA MET A 1 -16.86 -15.64 -11.04
C MET A 1 -17.82 -14.72 -10.31
N ILE A 2 -18.26 -15.09 -9.11
CA ILE A 2 -19.03 -14.22 -8.20
C ILE A 2 -18.24 -14.06 -6.92
N THR A 3 -18.18 -12.84 -6.42
CA THR A 3 -17.43 -12.49 -5.22
C THR A 3 -18.40 -12.02 -4.14
N LEU A 4 -18.31 -12.60 -2.95
CA LEU A 4 -19.04 -12.16 -1.77
C LEU A 4 -18.09 -12.18 -0.59
N TYR A 5 -17.99 -11.05 0.09
CA TYR A 5 -17.11 -10.88 1.24
C TYR A 5 -17.95 -10.66 2.49
N THR A 6 -17.38 -11.02 3.64
CA THR A 6 -17.81 -10.44 4.91
C THR A 6 -17.52 -8.94 4.91
N ASN A 7 -18.10 -8.22 5.87
CA ASN A 7 -17.65 -6.84 6.12
C ASN A 7 -16.14 -6.84 6.38
N ASP A 8 -15.50 -5.74 5.98
CA ASP A 8 -14.06 -5.48 6.12
C ASP A 8 -13.70 -5.20 7.60
N SER A 9 -13.85 -6.23 8.44
CA SER A 9 -13.74 -6.14 9.90
C SER A 9 -13.56 -7.53 10.51
N ASP A 10 -13.06 -7.60 11.75
CA ASP A 10 -12.99 -8.85 12.52
C ASP A 10 -14.32 -9.27 13.16
N GLU A 11 -15.42 -8.60 12.82
CA GLU A 11 -16.73 -8.92 13.34
C GLU A 11 -17.23 -10.26 12.79
N VAL A 12 -17.67 -11.13 13.70
CA VAL A 12 -18.24 -12.44 13.40
C VAL A 12 -19.54 -12.62 14.17
N CYS A 13 -20.40 -13.52 13.71
CA CYS A 13 -21.62 -13.85 14.45
C CYS A 13 -21.27 -14.52 15.78
N ASN A 14 -21.77 -13.95 16.88
CA ASN A 14 -21.52 -14.42 18.24
C ASN A 14 -22.71 -15.19 18.86
N CYS A 15 -23.64 -15.68 18.03
CA CYS A 15 -24.72 -16.52 18.56
C CYS A 15 -24.15 -17.86 19.10
N PRO A 16 -24.86 -18.56 20.00
CA PRO A 16 -24.37 -19.80 20.60
C PRO A 16 -23.93 -20.85 19.57
N GLU A 17 -24.66 -20.98 18.46
CA GLU A 17 -24.37 -21.93 17.39
C GLU A 17 -23.08 -21.58 16.64
N CYS A 18 -22.93 -20.33 16.19
CA CYS A 18 -21.74 -19.85 15.50
C CYS A 18 -20.49 -19.92 16.39
N THR A 19 -20.65 -19.57 17.67
CA THR A 19 -19.58 -19.65 18.67
C THR A 19 -19.11 -21.09 18.83
N ALA A 20 -20.04 -22.06 18.92
CA ALA A 20 -19.70 -23.47 19.04
C ALA A 20 -18.93 -24.00 17.80
N VAL A 21 -19.34 -23.61 16.59
CA VAL A 21 -18.64 -23.98 15.35
C VAL A 21 -17.21 -23.42 15.33
N ASN A 22 -17.06 -22.11 15.55
CA ASN A 22 -15.74 -21.48 15.50
C ASN A 22 -14.79 -22.00 16.60
N ALA A 23 -15.33 -22.33 17.78
CA ALA A 23 -14.57 -22.96 18.86
C ALA A 23 -14.09 -24.37 18.50
N ALA A 24 -14.95 -25.19 17.87
CA ALA A 24 -14.60 -26.53 17.42
C ALA A 24 -13.59 -26.53 16.26
N GLU A 25 -13.59 -25.48 15.46
CA GLU A 25 -12.67 -25.30 14.32
C GLU A 25 -11.38 -24.57 14.69
N HIS A 26 -11.29 -24.02 15.92
CA HIS A 26 -10.22 -23.15 16.40
C HIS A 26 -9.97 -21.93 15.49
N SER A 27 -11.00 -21.48 14.77
CA SER A 27 -10.92 -20.37 13.81
C SER A 27 -12.31 -19.84 13.50
N ALA A 28 -12.43 -18.52 13.27
CA ALA A 28 -13.66 -17.94 12.72
C ALA A 28 -13.96 -18.41 11.29
N ALA A 29 -12.97 -19.03 10.62
CA ALA A 29 -13.14 -19.62 9.30
C ALA A 29 -14.19 -20.75 9.29
N GLY A 30 -14.48 -21.39 10.43
CA GLY A 30 -15.49 -22.45 10.52
C GLY A 30 -16.85 -22.02 10.01
N THR A 31 -17.43 -21.00 10.68
CA THR A 31 -18.73 -20.44 10.29
C THR A 31 -18.71 -19.77 8.91
N LEU A 32 -17.60 -19.10 8.57
CA LEU A 32 -17.40 -18.50 7.26
C LEU A 32 -17.52 -19.55 6.15
N ILE A 33 -16.70 -20.60 6.21
CA ILE A 33 -16.67 -21.62 5.17
C ILE A 33 -17.98 -22.42 5.09
N GLN A 34 -18.65 -22.71 6.22
CA GLN A 34 -19.98 -23.33 6.18
C GLN A 34 -20.99 -22.46 5.41
N THR A 35 -21.05 -21.16 5.74
CA THR A 35 -21.94 -20.22 5.06
C THR A 35 -21.61 -20.11 3.57
N ILE A 36 -20.33 -20.03 3.22
CA ILE A 36 -19.89 -19.95 1.82
C ILE A 36 -20.21 -21.23 1.06
N ASN A 37 -20.02 -22.40 1.65
CA ASN A 37 -20.38 -23.67 1.02
C ASN A 37 -21.88 -23.75 0.71
N ASP A 38 -22.75 -23.38 1.66
CA ASP A 38 -24.20 -23.40 1.46
C ASP A 38 -24.65 -22.50 0.29
N ILE A 39 -24.04 -21.32 0.18
CA ILE A 39 -24.26 -20.38 -0.92
C ILE A 39 -23.72 -20.96 -2.23
N ALA A 40 -22.50 -21.49 -2.23
CA ALA A 40 -21.84 -22.05 -3.41
C ALA A 40 -22.58 -23.27 -3.97
N GLU A 41 -23.10 -24.14 -3.11
CA GLU A 41 -23.93 -25.29 -3.51
C GLU A 41 -25.27 -24.84 -4.12
N SER A 42 -25.90 -23.83 -3.52
CA SER A 42 -27.14 -23.26 -4.03
C SER A 42 -26.93 -22.60 -5.40
N LEU A 43 -25.83 -21.86 -5.56
CA LEU A 43 -25.46 -21.23 -6.82
C LEU A 43 -25.13 -22.27 -7.90
N LYS A 44 -24.42 -23.35 -7.55
CA LYS A 44 -24.04 -24.42 -8.50
C LYS A 44 -25.24 -25.06 -9.20
N LYS A 45 -26.42 -25.10 -8.55
CA LYS A 45 -27.67 -25.62 -9.14
C LYS A 45 -28.18 -24.77 -10.31
N VAL A 46 -27.91 -23.47 -10.31
CA VAL A 46 -28.38 -22.52 -11.34
C VAL A 46 -27.26 -22.00 -12.26
N ARG A 47 -26.01 -22.00 -11.77
CA ARG A 47 -24.80 -21.51 -12.44
C ARG A 47 -23.61 -22.43 -12.15
N PRO A 48 -23.60 -23.66 -12.73
CA PRO A 48 -22.53 -24.64 -12.48
C PRO A 48 -21.17 -24.23 -13.05
N ASP A 49 -21.14 -23.24 -13.94
CA ASP A 49 -19.96 -22.67 -14.59
C ASP A 49 -19.23 -21.62 -13.74
N VAL A 50 -19.77 -21.25 -12.58
CA VAL A 50 -19.25 -20.13 -11.78
C VAL A 50 -18.54 -20.62 -10.51
N THR A 51 -17.30 -20.17 -10.37
CA THR A 51 -16.57 -20.17 -9.09
C THR A 51 -17.03 -19.02 -8.21
N PHE A 52 -17.23 -19.32 -6.93
CA PHE A 52 -17.53 -18.35 -5.88
C PHE A 52 -16.23 -17.94 -5.17
N ARG A 53 -16.05 -16.67 -4.82
CA ARG A 53 -14.88 -16.15 -4.12
C ARG A 53 -15.25 -15.48 -2.81
N THR A 54 -14.55 -15.83 -1.73
CA THR A 54 -14.67 -15.18 -0.42
C THR A 54 -13.35 -14.60 0.07
N LEU A 55 -13.42 -13.55 0.87
CA LEU A 55 -12.28 -12.93 1.55
C LEU A 55 -11.97 -13.67 2.84
N ILE A 56 -10.69 -13.84 3.13
CA ILE A 56 -10.22 -14.36 4.42
C ILE A 56 -9.65 -13.18 5.21
N TRP A 57 -10.40 -12.74 6.22
CA TRP A 57 -9.99 -11.68 7.14
C TRP A 57 -9.21 -12.20 8.36
N GLN A 58 -8.66 -11.30 9.19
CA GLN A 58 -7.73 -11.69 10.26
C GLN A 58 -8.34 -12.67 11.27
N SER A 59 -9.61 -12.51 11.64
CA SER A 59 -10.33 -13.46 12.51
C SER A 59 -10.35 -14.90 11.96
N ALA A 60 -10.20 -15.08 10.64
CA ALA A 60 -10.12 -16.35 9.93
C ALA A 60 -8.67 -16.69 9.52
N SER A 61 -7.66 -16.29 10.30
CA SER A 61 -6.24 -16.51 9.96
C SER A 61 -5.85 -17.97 9.69
N ASN A 62 -6.57 -18.94 10.27
CA ASN A 62 -6.35 -20.36 9.99
C ASN A 62 -7.54 -20.94 9.22
N PRO A 63 -7.32 -21.83 8.24
CA PRO A 63 -8.40 -22.59 7.63
C PRO A 63 -9.10 -23.46 8.68
N PRO A 64 -10.39 -23.79 8.48
CA PRO A 64 -11.08 -24.75 9.35
C PRO A 64 -10.39 -26.11 9.30
N THR A 65 -10.43 -26.84 10.41
CA THR A 65 -9.78 -28.16 10.56
C THR A 65 -10.72 -29.31 10.20
N GLN A 66 -12.04 -29.11 10.32
CA GLN A 66 -13.07 -30.12 10.06
C GLN A 66 -13.87 -29.80 8.81
N THR A 67 -14.33 -28.56 8.67
CA THR A 67 -15.13 -28.11 7.52
C THR A 67 -14.28 -28.08 6.26
N LYS A 68 -14.70 -28.82 5.22
CA LYS A 68 -14.02 -28.82 3.92
C LYS A 68 -14.56 -27.71 3.03
N LEU A 69 -13.68 -27.05 2.29
CA LEU A 69 -14.06 -26.09 1.27
C LEU A 69 -14.75 -26.80 0.10
N ALA A 70 -15.85 -26.24 -0.43
CA ALA A 70 -16.51 -26.77 -1.60
C ALA A 70 -15.67 -26.58 -2.88
N ASP A 71 -15.78 -27.52 -3.83
CA ASP A 71 -14.95 -27.56 -5.05
C ASP A 71 -15.10 -26.33 -5.97
N ASN A 72 -16.23 -25.61 -5.88
CA ASN A 72 -16.50 -24.39 -6.65
C ASN A 72 -16.26 -23.11 -5.85
N VAL A 73 -15.45 -23.18 -4.80
CA VAL A 73 -15.05 -22.03 -3.98
C VAL A 73 -13.56 -21.73 -4.15
N SER A 74 -13.26 -20.46 -4.36
CA SER A 74 -11.93 -19.86 -4.36
C SER A 74 -11.78 -18.93 -3.16
N ILE A 75 -10.55 -18.73 -2.70
CA ILE A 75 -10.25 -17.84 -1.58
C ILE A 75 -9.46 -16.62 -2.04
N GLN A 76 -9.77 -15.48 -1.43
CA GLN A 76 -9.04 -14.23 -1.53
C GLN A 76 -8.35 -14.00 -0.19
N LEU A 77 -7.04 -14.16 -0.17
CA LEU A 77 -6.17 -13.84 0.97
C LEU A 77 -5.92 -12.33 1.02
N CYS A 78 -5.54 -11.85 2.20
CA CYS A 78 -5.15 -10.46 2.42
C CYS A 78 -3.75 -10.40 3.01
N ALA A 79 -2.89 -9.52 2.47
CA ALA A 79 -1.59 -9.21 3.06
C ALA A 79 -1.68 -8.18 4.21
N ILE A 80 -2.83 -8.08 4.86
CA ILE A 80 -3.04 -7.12 5.95
C ILE A 80 -2.21 -7.52 7.18
N GLY A 81 -1.56 -6.53 7.80
CA GLY A 81 -0.69 -6.75 8.97
C GLY A 81 0.71 -7.29 8.63
N ALA A 82 0.97 -7.62 7.36
CA ALA A 82 2.31 -7.96 6.90
C ALA A 82 3.24 -6.74 7.01
N ASN A 83 4.50 -6.99 7.37
CA ASN A 83 5.50 -5.93 7.41
C ASN A 83 5.78 -5.37 6.00
N MET A 84 5.59 -4.06 5.80
CA MET A 84 5.85 -3.42 4.51
C MET A 84 7.32 -3.00 4.31
N SER A 85 8.12 -2.90 5.38
CA SER A 85 9.52 -2.47 5.27
C SER A 85 10.47 -3.56 4.78
N LYS A 86 10.05 -4.84 4.83
CA LYS A 86 10.86 -6.00 4.44
C LYS A 86 10.05 -6.93 3.55
N PRO A 87 10.72 -7.82 2.77
CA PRO A 87 10.04 -8.88 2.06
C PRO A 87 9.14 -9.72 2.98
N TYR A 88 7.96 -10.11 2.48
CA TYR A 88 6.97 -10.87 3.24
C TYR A 88 7.47 -12.24 3.71
N ARG A 89 8.46 -12.81 3.03
CA ARG A 89 9.12 -14.04 3.47
C ARG A 89 9.86 -13.92 4.82
N GLU A 90 10.15 -12.68 5.25
CA GLU A 90 10.77 -12.39 6.53
C GLU A 90 9.76 -12.14 7.66
N ASP A 91 8.46 -12.04 7.36
CA ASP A 91 7.40 -11.91 8.36
C ASP A 91 6.84 -13.29 8.73
N GLU A 92 7.28 -13.83 9.87
CA GLU A 92 6.90 -15.16 10.34
C GLU A 92 5.38 -15.33 10.50
N ALA A 93 4.67 -14.28 10.94
CA ALA A 93 3.23 -14.33 11.13
C ALA A 93 2.52 -14.41 9.78
N PHE A 94 2.95 -13.60 8.81
CA PHE A 94 2.42 -13.63 7.46
C PHE A 94 2.74 -14.97 6.76
N MET A 95 3.95 -15.49 6.88
CA MET A 95 4.34 -16.79 6.30
C MET A 95 3.53 -17.95 6.90
N SER A 96 3.24 -17.92 8.21
CA SER A 96 2.34 -18.89 8.83
C SER A 96 0.94 -18.84 8.24
N TYR A 97 0.35 -17.65 8.15
CA TYR A 97 -0.95 -17.42 7.51
C TYR A 97 -0.99 -17.91 6.05
N LEU A 98 0.01 -17.52 5.26
CA LEU A 98 0.12 -17.90 3.86
C LEU A 98 0.23 -19.41 3.69
N ASN A 99 1.12 -20.08 4.43
CA ASN A 99 1.31 -21.54 4.37
C ASN A 99 0.02 -22.30 4.75
N ASN A 100 -0.66 -21.85 5.81
CA ASN A 100 -1.88 -22.52 6.29
C ASN A 100 -2.97 -22.51 5.23
N TRP A 101 -3.19 -21.37 4.57
CA TRP A 101 -4.21 -21.26 3.52
C TRP A 101 -3.78 -21.85 2.17
N THR A 102 -2.49 -21.77 1.84
CA THR A 102 -1.98 -22.26 0.54
C THR A 102 -1.90 -23.78 0.47
N ALA A 103 -1.87 -24.46 1.62
CA ALA A 103 -1.97 -25.92 1.73
C ALA A 103 -3.32 -26.50 1.25
N LEU A 104 -4.38 -25.69 1.20
CA LEU A 104 -5.69 -26.14 0.68
C LEU A 104 -5.64 -26.29 -0.84
N ASN A 105 -6.25 -27.35 -1.38
CA ASN A 105 -6.32 -27.54 -2.83
C ASN A 105 -7.49 -26.77 -3.46
N CYS A 106 -7.36 -25.45 -3.58
CA CYS A 106 -8.33 -24.57 -4.24
C CYS A 106 -7.63 -23.42 -5.00
N GLU A 107 -8.39 -22.71 -5.83
CA GLU A 107 -7.94 -21.45 -6.46
C GLU A 107 -7.76 -20.37 -5.38
N LYS A 108 -6.61 -19.71 -5.40
CA LYS A 108 -6.23 -18.68 -4.42
C LYS A 108 -5.84 -17.40 -5.11
N ASN A 109 -6.27 -16.31 -4.50
CA ASN A 109 -6.02 -14.95 -4.94
C ASN A 109 -5.51 -14.13 -3.75
N VAL A 110 -4.79 -13.04 -4.00
CA VAL A 110 -4.32 -12.15 -2.93
C VAL A 110 -4.71 -10.70 -3.17
N TRP A 111 -5.16 -10.05 -2.11
CA TRP A 111 -5.34 -8.62 -2.01
C TRP A 111 -4.13 -8.11 -1.22
N ASP A 112 -3.26 -7.41 -1.93
CA ASP A 112 -2.00 -6.87 -1.45
C ASP A 112 -2.06 -5.33 -1.39
N TYR A 113 -1.11 -4.71 -0.68
CA TYR A 113 -1.09 -3.29 -0.38
C TYR A 113 0.33 -2.74 -0.53
N ASN A 114 0.48 -1.59 -1.21
CA ASN A 114 1.80 -0.98 -1.41
C ASN A 114 1.83 0.53 -1.19
N THR A 115 0.88 1.09 -0.43
CA THR A 115 0.81 2.52 -0.09
C THR A 115 0.46 2.72 1.38
N ASN A 116 0.66 3.95 1.88
CA ASN A 116 0.22 4.35 3.22
C ASN A 116 -1.19 4.98 3.15
N PHE A 117 -2.20 4.30 3.69
CA PHE A 117 -3.59 4.75 3.70
C PHE A 117 -3.84 5.89 4.70
N THR A 118 -2.93 6.10 5.68
CA THR A 118 -2.96 7.27 6.57
C THR A 118 -2.55 8.54 5.84
N ASN A 119 -1.61 8.45 4.89
CA ASN A 119 -1.08 9.59 4.14
C ASN A 119 -0.62 9.16 2.74
N TYR A 120 -1.46 9.33 1.72
CA TYR A 120 -1.17 8.87 0.36
C TYR A 120 -0.03 9.62 -0.35
N SER A 121 0.24 10.85 0.10
CA SER A 121 1.19 11.75 -0.56
C SER A 121 2.50 11.88 0.21
N THR A 122 2.82 11.00 1.17
CA THR A 122 4.10 11.00 1.89
C THR A 122 4.91 9.77 1.52
N ILE A 123 6.22 9.81 1.80
CA ILE A 123 7.18 8.73 1.56
C ILE A 123 6.68 7.38 2.10
N CYS A 124 6.70 6.35 1.25
CA CYS A 124 6.41 4.95 1.61
C CYS A 124 7.58 4.05 1.16
N PRO A 125 8.57 3.76 2.00
CA PRO A 125 9.83 3.15 1.56
C PRO A 125 9.73 1.62 1.48
N ASN A 126 9.12 1.10 0.41
CA ASN A 126 8.88 -0.34 0.22
C ASN A 126 8.87 -0.80 -1.25
N ILE A 127 9.41 -0.02 -2.19
CA ILE A 127 9.40 -0.38 -3.62
C ILE A 127 10.29 -1.61 -3.85
N SER A 128 11.41 -1.70 -3.13
CA SER A 128 12.38 -2.82 -3.16
C SER A 128 11.78 -4.17 -2.79
N ASN A 129 10.61 -4.21 -2.13
CA ASN A 129 10.01 -5.45 -1.65
C ASN A 129 8.97 -6.02 -2.63
N ILE A 130 8.56 -5.24 -3.64
CA ILE A 130 7.44 -5.61 -4.53
C ILE A 130 7.74 -6.88 -5.32
N ASP A 131 8.95 -7.05 -5.85
CA ASP A 131 9.30 -8.23 -6.65
C ASP A 131 9.34 -9.50 -5.82
N ASP A 132 9.95 -9.45 -4.64
CA ASP A 132 10.00 -10.57 -3.73
C ASP A 132 8.58 -10.99 -3.31
N ASN A 133 7.75 -10.02 -2.92
CA ASN A 133 6.38 -10.28 -2.49
C ASN A 133 5.54 -10.92 -3.61
N ILE A 134 5.58 -10.38 -4.84
CA ILE A 134 4.84 -10.97 -5.97
C ILE A 134 5.36 -12.39 -6.29
N ARG A 135 6.68 -12.58 -6.31
CA ARG A 135 7.30 -13.89 -6.56
C ARG A 135 6.92 -14.90 -5.48
N LEU A 136 6.93 -14.49 -4.21
CA LEU A 136 6.50 -15.32 -3.08
C LEU A 136 5.07 -15.81 -3.29
N MET A 137 4.14 -14.93 -3.67
CA MET A 137 2.74 -15.30 -3.90
C MET A 137 2.62 -16.28 -5.07
N TYR A 138 3.34 -16.04 -6.16
CA TYR A 138 3.39 -16.94 -7.32
C TYR A 138 3.91 -18.33 -6.94
N GLU A 139 4.99 -18.40 -6.16
CA GLU A 139 5.58 -19.66 -5.66
C GLU A 139 4.63 -20.44 -4.74
N HIS A 140 3.68 -19.77 -4.08
CA HIS A 140 2.64 -20.38 -3.26
C HIS A 140 1.35 -20.72 -4.04
N GLY A 141 1.40 -20.70 -5.38
CA GLY A 141 0.29 -21.09 -6.24
C GLY A 141 -0.89 -20.11 -6.24
N ILE A 142 -0.65 -18.84 -5.89
CA ILE A 142 -1.64 -17.78 -6.02
C ILE A 142 -1.73 -17.38 -7.49
N THR A 143 -2.95 -17.37 -8.03
CA THR A 143 -3.21 -17.23 -9.46
C THR A 143 -3.89 -15.92 -9.85
N GLY A 144 -4.39 -15.16 -8.88
CA GLY A 144 -4.82 -13.78 -9.10
C GLY A 144 -4.30 -12.86 -8.02
N TYR A 145 -3.95 -11.65 -8.43
CA TYR A 145 -3.26 -10.68 -7.59
C TYR A 145 -3.90 -9.32 -7.79
N PHE A 146 -4.32 -8.70 -6.70
CA PHE A 146 -4.84 -7.35 -6.68
C PHE A 146 -3.94 -6.49 -5.77
N MET A 147 -3.20 -5.56 -6.37
CA MET A 147 -2.40 -4.58 -5.63
C MET A 147 -3.24 -3.32 -5.38
N GLN A 148 -3.58 -3.03 -4.13
CA GLN A 148 -4.24 -1.79 -3.78
C GLN A 148 -3.23 -0.68 -3.50
N GLY A 149 -3.32 0.37 -4.31
CA GLY A 149 -2.61 1.64 -4.12
C GLY A 149 -3.55 2.79 -3.76
N ASN A 150 -3.13 4.02 -4.05
CA ASN A 150 -3.97 5.20 -3.92
C ASN A 150 -5.11 5.18 -4.93
N ALA A 151 -6.34 4.96 -4.45
CA ALA A 151 -7.56 4.93 -5.27
C ALA A 151 -8.18 6.31 -5.54
N TYR A 152 -7.64 7.38 -4.96
CA TYR A 152 -8.33 8.66 -4.82
C TYR A 152 -7.53 9.88 -5.29
N GLY A 153 -6.42 9.71 -6.01
CA GLY A 153 -5.64 10.83 -6.54
C GLY A 153 -4.74 10.46 -7.71
N ASN A 154 -4.39 11.45 -8.51
CA ASN A 154 -3.63 11.24 -9.74
C ASN A 154 -2.14 10.91 -9.52
N SER A 155 -1.60 11.17 -8.31
CA SER A 155 -0.38 10.60 -7.70
C SER A 155 0.40 11.67 -6.90
N GLY A 156 1.00 11.25 -5.78
CA GLY A 156 1.93 12.05 -4.97
C GLY A 156 3.18 11.23 -4.60
N GLU A 157 3.00 10.02 -4.07
CA GLU A 157 4.10 9.07 -3.79
C GLU A 157 4.16 7.97 -4.85
N PHE A 158 5.04 8.14 -5.86
CA PHE A 158 5.46 7.15 -6.87
C PHE A 158 4.40 6.18 -7.44
N GLY A 159 3.12 6.56 -7.50
CA GLY A 159 2.02 5.67 -7.88
C GLY A 159 2.17 5.09 -9.28
N GLU A 160 2.68 5.88 -10.23
CA GLU A 160 2.92 5.46 -11.61
C GLU A 160 4.06 4.44 -11.69
N LEU A 161 5.16 4.63 -10.94
CA LEU A 161 6.28 3.70 -10.87
C LEU A 161 5.85 2.35 -10.26
N ARG A 162 5.13 2.40 -9.13
CA ARG A 162 4.59 1.21 -8.46
C ARG A 162 3.68 0.42 -9.40
N SER A 163 2.75 1.10 -10.07
CA SER A 163 1.83 0.48 -11.02
C SER A 163 2.56 -0.17 -12.18
N TYR A 164 3.62 0.48 -12.70
CA TYR A 164 4.46 -0.07 -13.77
C TYR A 164 5.21 -1.34 -13.32
N ILE A 165 5.89 -1.29 -12.16
CA ILE A 165 6.63 -2.42 -11.60
C ILE A 165 5.68 -3.61 -11.37
N VAL A 166 4.56 -3.39 -10.70
CA VAL A 166 3.55 -4.43 -10.45
C VAL A 166 3.04 -5.01 -11.78
N SER A 167 2.71 -4.17 -12.77
CA SER A 167 2.22 -4.67 -14.06
C SER A 167 3.24 -5.55 -14.79
N LYS A 168 4.53 -5.23 -14.71
CA LYS A 168 5.61 -6.04 -15.30
C LYS A 168 5.77 -7.37 -14.56
N LEU A 169 5.76 -7.35 -13.23
CA LEU A 169 5.91 -8.55 -12.40
C LEU A 169 4.72 -9.50 -12.48
N LEU A 170 3.49 -8.97 -12.66
CA LEU A 170 2.32 -9.80 -12.93
C LEU A 170 2.35 -10.47 -14.30
N TRP A 171 3.14 -9.93 -15.24
CA TRP A 171 3.40 -10.57 -16.53
C TRP A 171 4.52 -11.62 -16.43
N ASP A 172 5.60 -11.31 -15.70
CA ASP A 172 6.73 -12.20 -15.43
C ASP A 172 7.32 -11.95 -14.03
N PRO A 173 7.07 -12.83 -13.04
CA PRO A 173 7.52 -12.64 -11.66
C PRO A 173 9.04 -12.81 -11.47
N TYR A 174 9.77 -13.25 -12.50
CA TYR A 174 11.23 -13.41 -12.49
C TYR A 174 11.95 -12.38 -13.35
N CYS A 175 11.24 -11.35 -13.85
CA CYS A 175 11.87 -10.27 -14.60
C CYS A 175 12.86 -9.48 -13.71
N ASP A 176 13.87 -8.87 -14.34
CA ASP A 176 14.85 -8.02 -13.65
C ASP A 176 14.19 -6.70 -13.19
N VAL A 177 13.79 -6.66 -11.91
CA VAL A 177 13.07 -5.52 -11.31
C VAL A 177 13.90 -4.22 -11.37
N GLU A 178 15.22 -4.31 -11.19
CA GLU A 178 16.10 -3.15 -11.21
C GLU A 178 16.23 -2.58 -12.62
N ALA A 179 16.30 -3.46 -13.63
CA ALA A 179 16.29 -3.04 -15.03
C ALA A 179 14.97 -2.33 -15.42
N ILE A 180 13.80 -2.88 -15.05
CA ILE A 180 12.51 -2.25 -15.37
C ILE A 180 12.27 -0.96 -14.58
N LYS A 181 12.71 -0.89 -13.31
CA LYS A 181 12.66 0.34 -12.51
C LYS A 181 13.46 1.44 -13.20
N LYS A 182 14.70 1.13 -13.58
CA LYS A 182 15.58 2.07 -14.28
C LYS A 182 15.06 2.48 -15.66
N GLU A 183 14.48 1.55 -16.42
CA GLU A 183 13.77 1.82 -17.67
C GLU A 183 12.67 2.86 -17.46
N PHE A 184 11.79 2.63 -16.49
CA PHE A 184 10.71 3.55 -16.15
C PHE A 184 11.24 4.91 -15.74
N LEU A 185 12.17 4.95 -14.77
CA LEU A 185 12.71 6.21 -14.25
C LEU A 185 13.28 7.06 -15.38
N ARG A 186 14.05 6.44 -16.29
CA ARG A 186 14.63 7.13 -17.45
C ARG A 186 13.57 7.61 -18.44
N ALA A 187 12.57 6.79 -18.74
CA ALA A 187 11.51 7.15 -19.69
C ALA A 187 10.54 8.21 -19.12
N TYR A 188 10.31 8.20 -17.82
CA TYR A 188 9.31 9.02 -17.14
C TYR A 188 9.86 10.37 -16.69
N TYR A 189 11.07 10.38 -16.09
CA TYR A 189 11.72 11.57 -15.53
C TYR A 189 12.87 12.13 -16.39
N GLY A 190 13.18 11.51 -17.53
CA GLY A 190 14.19 12.01 -18.47
C GLY A 190 15.61 12.01 -17.90
N ALA A 191 16.40 13.05 -18.19
CA ALA A 191 17.81 13.11 -17.81
C ALA A 191 18.03 13.20 -16.28
N GLY A 192 17.01 13.62 -15.51
CA GLY A 192 17.05 13.72 -14.06
C GLY A 192 16.92 12.37 -13.31
N TYR A 193 16.66 11.28 -14.02
CA TYR A 193 16.24 10.01 -13.40
C TYR A 193 17.20 9.45 -12.34
N LYS A 194 18.52 9.64 -12.47
CA LYS A 194 19.51 9.14 -11.50
C LYS A 194 19.37 9.79 -10.12
N ASN A 195 18.90 11.03 -10.08
CA ASN A 195 18.63 11.70 -8.82
C ASN A 195 17.41 11.08 -8.12
N ILE A 196 16.37 10.74 -8.90
CA ILE A 196 15.18 10.05 -8.38
C ILE A 196 15.54 8.63 -7.91
N GLU A 197 16.38 7.92 -8.66
CA GLU A 197 16.93 6.62 -8.27
C GLU A 197 17.70 6.69 -6.94
N ALA A 198 18.56 7.71 -6.78
CA ALA A 198 19.28 7.94 -5.54
C ALA A 198 18.34 8.26 -4.36
N TYR A 199 17.31 9.08 -4.59
CA TYR A 199 16.31 9.40 -3.57
C TYR A 199 15.55 8.15 -3.08
N ILE A 200 15.08 7.30 -4.01
CA ILE A 200 14.37 6.06 -3.67
C ILE A 200 15.26 5.17 -2.80
N ALA A 201 16.47 4.86 -3.27
CA ALA A 201 17.42 4.02 -2.54
C ALA A 201 17.73 4.59 -1.15
N TYR A 202 17.89 5.90 -1.04
CA TYR A 202 18.15 6.56 0.23
C TYR A 202 16.97 6.45 1.20
N THR A 203 15.73 6.65 0.73
CA THR A 203 14.55 6.51 1.59
C THR A 203 14.32 5.07 2.07
N GLU A 204 14.66 4.09 1.24
CA GLU A 204 14.59 2.67 1.61
C GLU A 204 15.66 2.28 2.63
N GLU A 205 16.88 2.81 2.50
CA GLU A 205 17.96 2.61 3.49
C GLU A 205 17.61 3.20 4.88
N HIS A 206 16.77 4.24 4.92
CA HIS A 206 16.38 4.94 6.15
C HIS A 206 14.99 4.52 6.67
N ALA A 207 14.36 3.53 6.05
CA ALA A 207 13.11 2.96 6.52
C ALA A 207 13.29 2.37 7.93
N VAL A 208 12.25 2.46 8.76
CA VAL A 208 12.26 1.74 10.03
C VAL A 208 12.10 0.23 9.79
N ASP A 209 12.48 -0.57 10.78
CA ASP A 209 12.45 -2.04 10.68
C ASP A 209 11.06 -2.65 10.47
N ARG A 210 9.99 -1.96 10.87
CA ARG A 210 8.61 -2.43 10.69
C ARG A 210 7.61 -1.28 10.60
N PHE A 211 6.79 -1.30 9.55
CA PHE A 211 5.58 -0.46 9.44
C PHE A 211 4.51 -1.19 8.61
N ASP A 212 3.26 -0.74 8.72
CA ASP A 212 2.09 -1.30 8.04
C ASP A 212 1.41 -0.28 7.12
N ILE A 213 0.25 -0.66 6.59
CA ILE A 213 -0.52 0.12 5.62
C ILE A 213 -1.20 1.36 6.23
N ILE A 214 -1.30 1.45 7.56
CA ILE A 214 -1.92 2.57 8.29
C ILE A 214 -0.90 3.07 9.32
N CYS A 215 0.04 3.87 8.84
CA CYS A 215 1.19 4.28 9.64
C CYS A 215 1.39 5.80 9.62
N ASP A 216 1.65 6.39 10.79
CA ASP A 216 2.10 7.79 10.86
C ASP A 216 3.51 7.87 10.23
N PRO A 217 3.84 8.89 9.39
CA PRO A 217 5.10 8.87 8.61
C PRO A 217 6.39 8.88 9.45
N ASP A 218 6.35 9.42 10.68
CA ASP A 218 7.47 9.35 11.63
C ASP A 218 7.74 7.93 12.14
N LYS A 219 6.79 7.02 11.91
CA LYS A 219 6.90 5.58 12.19
C LYS A 219 7.22 4.75 10.95
N MET A 220 7.45 5.37 9.79
CA MET A 220 7.87 4.70 8.57
C MET A 220 9.32 5.02 8.21
N ILE A 221 9.72 6.27 8.39
CA ILE A 221 11.04 6.80 8.05
C ILE A 221 11.38 7.99 8.95
N VAL A 222 12.62 8.06 9.43
CA VAL A 222 13.11 9.15 10.27
C VAL A 222 14.30 9.83 9.61
N LEU A 223 14.09 11.06 9.13
CA LEU A 223 15.13 11.90 8.54
C LEU A 223 15.33 13.17 9.37
N ASP A 224 16.56 13.64 9.48
CA ASP A 224 16.92 14.94 10.04
C ASP A 224 17.00 16.04 8.96
N ASN A 225 17.26 17.29 9.37
CA ASN A 225 17.36 18.43 8.45
C ASN A 225 18.46 18.28 7.39
N LYS A 226 19.59 17.64 7.72
CA LYS A 226 20.68 17.42 6.77
C LYS A 226 20.28 16.36 5.75
N GLN A 227 19.60 15.31 6.18
CA GLN A 227 19.14 14.22 5.32
C GLN A 227 18.05 14.69 4.35
N VAL A 228 17.07 15.47 4.81
CA VAL A 228 16.07 16.04 3.88
C VAL A 228 16.67 17.09 2.93
N ALA A 229 17.69 17.85 3.36
CA ALA A 229 18.40 18.78 2.47
C ALA A 229 19.21 18.04 1.38
N GLN A 230 19.76 16.87 1.70
CA GLN A 230 20.36 15.99 0.70
C GLN A 230 19.30 15.48 -0.28
N CYS A 231 18.11 15.13 0.20
CA CYS A 231 16.99 14.76 -0.67
C CYS A 231 16.59 15.92 -1.59
N ASP A 232 16.50 17.16 -1.08
CA ASP A 232 16.23 18.34 -1.90
C ASP A 232 17.27 18.53 -3.01
N THR A 233 18.55 18.26 -2.73
CA THR A 233 19.61 18.35 -3.75
C THR A 233 19.36 17.41 -4.92
N TRP A 234 18.89 16.19 -4.67
CA TRP A 234 18.51 15.26 -5.73
C TRP A 234 17.28 15.74 -6.50
N TRP A 235 16.23 16.20 -5.80
CA TRP A 235 15.04 16.72 -6.47
C TRP A 235 15.33 17.97 -7.32
N ASP A 236 16.11 18.92 -6.80
CA ASP A 236 16.56 20.10 -7.53
C ASP A 236 17.39 19.71 -8.76
N GLY A 237 18.30 18.74 -8.60
CA GLY A 237 19.09 18.20 -9.72
C GLY A 237 18.22 17.49 -10.77
N ALA A 238 17.14 16.83 -10.37
CA ALA A 238 16.18 16.24 -11.30
C ALA A 238 15.41 17.32 -12.07
N GLU A 239 14.87 18.33 -11.37
CA GLU A 239 14.13 19.43 -11.99
C GLU A 239 15.00 20.23 -12.97
N GLN A 240 16.25 20.52 -12.61
CA GLN A 240 17.21 21.21 -13.50
C GLN A 240 17.55 20.39 -14.76
N ALA A 241 17.50 19.06 -14.67
CA ALA A 241 17.79 18.17 -15.78
C ALA A 241 16.57 17.90 -16.68
N ALA A 242 15.37 18.37 -16.30
CA ALA A 242 14.16 18.21 -17.10
C ALA A 242 14.32 18.91 -18.46
N SER A 243 14.07 18.17 -19.54
CA SER A 243 14.27 18.67 -20.91
C SER A 243 13.02 19.35 -21.49
N ASN A 244 11.86 19.13 -20.87
CA ASN A 244 10.58 19.64 -21.33
C ASN A 244 9.60 19.83 -20.15
N PRO A 245 8.49 20.57 -20.34
CA PRO A 245 7.54 20.83 -19.26
C PRO A 245 6.89 19.58 -18.66
N GLN A 246 6.72 18.51 -19.43
CA GLN A 246 6.06 17.29 -18.97
C GLN A 246 6.98 16.47 -18.04
N GLU A 247 8.28 16.41 -18.34
CA GLU A 247 9.27 15.84 -17.41
C GLU A 247 9.32 16.64 -16.10
N LEU A 248 9.33 17.98 -16.19
CA LEU A 248 9.35 18.84 -15.01
C LEU A 248 8.09 18.63 -14.15
N GLU A 249 6.90 18.62 -14.76
CA GLU A 249 5.64 18.39 -14.07
C GLU A 249 5.63 17.04 -13.33
N ARG A 250 6.11 15.97 -13.96
CA ARG A 250 6.21 14.63 -13.35
C ARG A 250 7.15 14.63 -12.15
N ILE A 251 8.32 15.26 -12.29
CA ILE A 251 9.30 15.38 -11.20
C ILE A 251 8.69 16.16 -10.04
N GLN A 252 8.07 17.31 -10.30
CA GLN A 252 7.46 18.15 -9.27
C GLN A 252 6.29 17.46 -8.58
N ARG A 253 5.47 16.71 -9.32
CA ARG A 253 4.40 15.89 -8.76
C ARG A 253 4.94 14.84 -7.80
N SER A 254 5.98 14.10 -8.19
CA SER A 254 6.59 13.11 -7.31
C SER A 254 7.36 13.73 -6.14
N ARG A 255 7.85 14.97 -6.26
CA ARG A 255 8.52 15.71 -5.17
C ARG A 255 7.58 16.04 -4.01
N ILE A 256 6.26 16.08 -4.25
CA ILE A 256 5.26 16.33 -3.20
C ILE A 256 5.48 15.40 -1.99
N GLN A 257 5.89 14.15 -2.22
CA GLN A 257 6.16 13.21 -1.12
C GLN A 257 7.20 13.70 -0.11
N LEU A 258 8.28 14.33 -0.58
CA LEU A 258 9.30 14.88 0.30
C LEU A 258 8.81 16.15 0.99
N ARG A 259 8.13 17.03 0.26
CA ARG A 259 7.63 18.30 0.81
C ARG A 259 6.56 18.06 1.87
N TYR A 260 5.64 17.12 1.61
CA TYR A 260 4.61 16.76 2.58
C TYR A 260 5.20 16.08 3.81
N TYR A 261 6.17 15.16 3.63
CA TYR A 261 6.93 14.61 4.76
C TYR A 261 7.62 15.69 5.60
N LYS A 262 8.34 16.64 4.97
CA LYS A 262 9.00 17.75 5.66
C LYS A 262 8.02 18.64 6.41
N SER A 263 6.83 18.89 5.84
CA SER A 263 5.76 19.61 6.52
C SER A 263 5.30 18.89 7.79
N MET A 264 4.99 17.60 7.69
CA MET A 264 4.55 16.79 8.82
C MET A 264 5.61 16.69 9.93
N MET A 265 6.89 16.59 9.55
CA MET A 265 8.01 16.48 10.49
C MET A 265 8.57 17.83 10.95
N SER A 266 8.07 18.95 10.42
CA SER A 266 8.62 20.30 10.63
C SER A 266 10.12 20.38 10.33
N LEU A 267 10.51 20.02 9.11
CA LEU A 267 11.88 20.04 8.59
C LEU A 267 12.02 20.99 7.39
N GLY A 268 13.25 21.39 7.07
CA GLY A 268 13.54 22.28 5.94
C GLY A 268 12.79 23.61 6.04
N GLU A 269 12.04 23.97 5.00
CA GLU A 269 11.19 25.17 4.94
C GLU A 269 10.09 25.19 6.01
N PHE A 270 9.73 24.03 6.57
CA PHE A 270 8.74 23.90 7.64
C PHE A 270 9.35 23.87 9.05
N SER A 271 10.69 24.00 9.15
CA SER A 271 11.43 23.95 10.40
C SER A 271 10.96 24.98 11.42
N TRP A 272 10.93 24.59 12.70
CA TRP A 272 10.65 25.50 13.84
C TRP A 272 11.66 26.64 13.99
N LEU A 273 12.81 26.53 13.32
CA LEU A 273 13.83 27.57 13.31
C LEU A 273 13.47 28.72 12.34
N ASN A 274 12.53 28.51 11.42
CA ASN A 274 12.08 29.54 10.47
C ASN A 274 11.04 30.45 11.11
N SER A 275 10.85 31.65 10.54
CA SER A 275 9.82 32.57 11.04
C SER A 275 8.42 31.98 10.84
N PRO A 276 7.42 32.33 11.70
CA PRO A 276 6.05 31.87 11.52
C PRO A 276 5.46 32.21 10.14
N ILE A 277 5.87 33.34 9.56
CA ILE A 277 5.40 33.80 8.23
C ILE A 277 6.00 32.91 7.13
N ASP A 278 7.29 32.59 7.19
CA ASP A 278 7.93 31.73 6.19
C ASP A 278 7.33 30.33 6.19
N LYS A 279 7.06 29.78 7.38
CA LYS A 279 6.37 28.49 7.52
C LYS A 279 4.96 28.51 6.94
N TRP A 280 4.23 29.59 7.19
CA TRP A 280 2.88 29.77 6.67
C TRP A 280 2.90 29.78 5.14
N ASN A 281 3.77 30.60 4.54
CA ASN A 281 3.93 30.70 3.09
C ASN A 281 4.35 29.35 2.47
N ALA A 282 5.23 28.59 3.14
CA ALA A 282 5.63 27.26 2.68
C ALA A 282 4.46 26.26 2.70
N GLY A 283 3.61 26.31 3.73
CA GLY A 283 2.41 25.48 3.85
C GLY A 283 1.33 25.83 2.83
N GLU A 284 1.05 27.12 2.62
CA GLU A 284 0.16 27.59 1.56
C GLU A 284 0.66 27.13 0.18
N LYS A 285 1.95 27.33 -0.10
CA LYS A 285 2.53 26.88 -1.37
C LYS A 285 2.40 25.37 -1.56
N LEU A 286 2.63 24.56 -0.51
CA LEU A 286 2.47 23.11 -0.60
C LEU A 286 1.00 22.72 -0.88
N TYR A 287 0.06 23.34 -0.18
CA TYR A 287 -1.37 23.13 -0.40
C TYR A 287 -1.79 23.44 -1.84
N ASP A 288 -1.39 24.63 -2.33
CA ASP A 288 -1.72 25.08 -3.70
C ASP A 288 -1.08 24.16 -4.75
N ASP A 289 0.18 23.76 -4.56
CA ASP A 289 0.86 22.85 -5.47
C ASP A 289 0.14 21.48 -5.50
N MET A 290 -0.25 20.94 -4.35
CA MET A 290 -0.99 19.67 -4.27
C MET A 290 -2.34 19.74 -5.00
N LEU A 291 -3.11 20.83 -4.81
CA LEU A 291 -4.36 21.03 -5.55
C LEU A 291 -4.12 21.15 -7.06
N SER A 292 -3.11 21.92 -7.47
CA SER A 292 -2.80 22.11 -8.89
C SER A 292 -2.39 20.82 -9.60
N MET A 293 -1.86 19.85 -8.84
CA MET A 293 -1.43 18.54 -9.32
C MET A 293 -2.53 17.47 -9.23
N GLY A 294 -3.75 17.84 -8.82
CA GLY A 294 -4.89 16.92 -8.72
C GLY A 294 -4.82 15.96 -7.53
N VAL A 295 -4.21 16.41 -6.42
CA VAL A 295 -4.33 15.69 -5.15
C VAL A 295 -5.63 16.11 -4.48
N ASP A 296 -6.63 15.24 -4.57
CA ASP A 296 -7.95 15.49 -3.98
C ASP A 296 -8.14 14.82 -2.62
N TYR A 297 -7.31 13.81 -2.31
CA TYR A 297 -7.37 13.03 -1.08
C TYR A 297 -5.99 12.90 -0.44
N ILE A 298 -5.94 13.11 0.88
CA ILE A 298 -4.71 12.97 1.68
C ILE A 298 -4.63 11.63 2.38
N SER A 299 -5.76 10.99 2.68
CA SER A 299 -5.85 9.68 3.31
C SER A 299 -7.11 8.95 2.84
N GLN A 300 -7.24 7.66 3.18
CA GLN A 300 -8.43 6.89 2.85
C GLN A 300 -9.68 7.56 3.42
N GLY A 301 -10.66 7.84 2.56
CA GLY A 301 -11.93 8.46 2.97
C GLY A 301 -11.87 9.93 3.37
N ARG A 302 -10.73 10.62 3.23
CA ARG A 302 -10.59 12.05 3.57
C ARG A 302 -10.09 12.88 2.39
N THR A 303 -10.99 13.72 1.87
CA THR A 303 -10.66 14.72 0.85
C THR A 303 -9.83 15.87 1.44
N MET A 304 -9.08 16.55 0.58
CA MET A 304 -8.56 17.90 0.86
C MET A 304 -9.71 18.91 0.92
N ARG A 305 -9.60 19.89 1.83
CA ARG A 305 -10.56 20.97 2.07
C ARG A 305 -9.80 22.29 2.25
N ASP A 306 -10.43 23.43 2.04
CA ASP A 306 -9.78 24.75 2.17
C ASP A 306 -9.08 24.97 3.53
N ARG A 307 -9.71 24.51 4.62
CA ARG A 307 -9.12 24.59 5.97
C ARG A 307 -7.92 23.66 6.18
N ASP A 308 -7.72 22.71 5.27
CA ASP A 308 -6.60 21.78 5.36
C ASP A 308 -5.27 22.48 5.03
N VAL A 309 -5.25 23.73 4.53
CA VAL A 309 -4.01 24.53 4.46
C VAL A 309 -3.27 24.56 5.79
N GLN A 310 -4.01 24.56 6.91
CA GLN A 310 -3.45 24.50 8.24
C GLN A 310 -2.67 23.20 8.46
N LEU A 311 -3.10 22.06 7.85
CA LEU A 311 -2.43 20.74 7.90
C LEU A 311 -0.96 20.83 7.60
N PHE A 312 -0.63 21.70 6.65
CA PHE A 312 0.70 21.84 6.09
C PHE A 312 1.57 22.83 6.88
N ILE A 313 1.01 23.46 7.93
CA ILE A 313 1.61 24.55 8.72
C ILE A 313 1.78 24.14 10.19
N LEU A 314 0.82 23.40 10.76
CA LEU A 314 0.79 22.99 12.17
C LEU A 314 1.23 21.53 12.36
N PRO A 315 1.70 21.14 13.56
CA PRO A 315 2.24 19.80 13.78
C PRO A 315 1.15 18.73 13.92
N THR A 316 1.56 17.48 13.69
CA THR A 316 0.68 16.30 13.59
C THR A 316 -0.19 16.02 14.81
N ASN A 317 0.31 16.40 15.98
CA ASN A 317 -0.38 16.27 17.27
C ASN A 317 -1.58 17.22 17.45
N LYS A 318 -1.78 18.21 16.57
CA LYS A 318 -2.99 19.06 16.53
C LYS A 318 -4.05 18.59 15.54
N TRP A 319 -3.79 17.53 14.77
CA TRP A 319 -4.74 16.99 13.78
C TRP A 319 -5.73 15.98 14.35
N LYS A 320 -5.50 15.50 15.58
CA LYS A 320 -6.30 14.43 16.23
C LYS A 320 -7.50 14.96 17.03
N SER A 321 -8.07 16.11 16.64
CA SER A 321 -9.30 16.70 17.22
C SER A 321 -10.38 16.86 16.17
#